data_AF-A0A183Q579-F1
#
_entry.id   AF-A0A183Q579-F1
#
_cell.length_a   1.000
_cell.length_b   1.000
_cell.length_c   1.000
_cell.angle_alpha   90.00
_cell.angle_beta   90.00
_cell.angle_gamma   90.00
#
_symmetry.space_group_name_H-M   'P 1'
#
loop_
_entity.id
_entity.type
_entity.pdbx_description
1 polymer ?
#
loop_
_entity_poly.entity_id
_entity_poly.type
_entity_poly.pdbx_seq_one_letter_code
_entity_poly.pdbx_strand_id
1 'polypeptide(L)'
;MTNGACIQFPIEMSLPWIFTDHILESEHPGYTEYLLYMLDLYNDAADCALNRFRRRFLYEEIEAEANLVFDQLVYKLSDKIFRHYKRYASSILLDKRFRAEAQRTASWREPYPPPNRYTAALLRQRNIQLLGRSVDINRLICQRMTKAIYKSIEVAISRFHSSDITGIIVSLTFIIIIVIAFCNTVLLHLIMN
;
A
#
# COMPACT_ATOMS: atom_id res chain seq x y z
N MET A 1 -32.65 12.83 -9.17
CA MET A 1 -32.75 11.56 -9.92
C MET A 1 -32.23 11.81 -11.33
N THR A 2 -31.43 10.91 -11.90
CA THR A 2 -30.63 11.17 -13.11
C THR A 2 -31.39 11.09 -14.43
N ASN A 3 -32.72 10.90 -14.44
CA ASN A 3 -33.55 10.85 -15.67
C ASN A 3 -32.95 10.00 -16.82
N GLY A 4 -32.27 8.89 -16.50
CA GLY A 4 -31.61 8.01 -17.48
C GLY A 4 -30.25 8.50 -17.99
N ALA A 5 -29.76 9.66 -17.56
CA ALA A 5 -28.45 10.20 -17.95
C ALA A 5 -27.26 9.50 -17.27
N CYS A 6 -27.51 8.77 -16.19
CA CYS A 6 -26.48 8.02 -15.46
C CYS A 6 -27.04 6.64 -15.12
N ILE A 7 -26.44 5.61 -15.72
CA ILE A 7 -26.79 4.20 -15.49
C ILE A 7 -26.15 3.71 -14.19
N GLN A 8 -24.91 4.13 -13.91
CA GLN A 8 -24.16 3.80 -12.69
C GLN A 8 -23.25 4.97 -12.29
N PHE A 9 -23.15 5.24 -10.99
CA PHE A 9 -22.25 6.28 -10.48
C PHE A 9 -20.80 5.77 -10.44
N PRO A 10 -19.80 6.64 -10.67
CA PRO A 10 -18.40 6.27 -10.55
C PRO A 10 -18.05 5.90 -9.10
N ILE A 11 -17.01 5.07 -8.92
CA ILE A 11 -16.58 4.61 -7.59
C ILE A 11 -16.20 5.75 -6.65
N GLU A 12 -15.76 6.89 -7.18
CA GLU A 12 -15.45 8.11 -6.41
C GLU A 12 -16.66 8.68 -5.66
N MET A 13 -17.88 8.29 -6.07
CA MET A 13 -19.13 8.63 -5.40
C MET A 13 -19.66 7.49 -4.52
N SER A 14 -18.97 6.34 -4.49
CA SER A 14 -19.33 5.20 -3.66
C SER A 14 -18.77 5.37 -2.25
N LEU A 15 -19.66 5.31 -1.26
CA LEU A 15 -19.34 5.46 0.16
C LEU A 15 -18.25 4.49 0.65
N PRO A 16 -18.33 3.17 0.40
CA PRO A 16 -17.25 2.24 0.77
C PRO A 16 -15.89 2.64 0.18
N TRP A 17 -15.86 3.08 -1.09
CA TRP A 17 -14.61 3.54 -1.71
C TRP A 17 -14.11 4.84 -1.12
N ILE A 18 -14.97 5.85 -0.93
CA ILE A 18 -14.59 7.14 -0.35
C ILE A 18 -13.89 6.96 1.01
N PHE A 19 -14.42 6.09 1.87
CA PHE A 19 -13.79 5.81 3.16
C PHE A 19 -12.48 5.05 3.01
N THR A 20 -12.45 4.04 2.15
CA THR A 20 -11.23 3.26 1.87
C THR A 20 -10.12 4.17 1.35
N ASP A 21 -10.44 5.03 0.40
CA ASP A 21 -9.51 5.99 -0.20
C ASP A 21 -9.02 7.01 0.82
N HIS A 22 -9.91 7.55 1.64
CA HIS A 22 -9.55 8.47 2.71
C HIS A 22 -8.57 7.85 3.71
N ILE A 23 -8.78 6.58 4.11
CA ILE A 23 -7.87 5.85 4.99
C ILE A 23 -6.50 5.65 4.32
N LEU A 24 -6.49 5.35 3.01
CA LEU A 24 -5.26 5.13 2.25
C LEU A 24 -4.45 6.41 2.08
N GLU A 25 -5.09 7.55 1.82
CA GLU A 25 -4.43 8.85 1.67
C GLU A 25 -4.04 9.47 3.01
N SER A 26 -4.74 9.14 4.10
CA SER A 26 -4.40 9.63 5.44
C SER A 26 -3.04 9.11 5.92
N GLU A 27 -2.25 10.00 6.51
CA GLU A 27 -0.99 9.62 7.20
C GLU A 27 -1.24 9.07 8.61
N HIS A 28 -2.49 9.12 9.10
CA HIS A 28 -2.80 8.69 10.46
C HIS A 28 -2.65 7.17 10.60
N PRO A 29 -1.70 6.68 11.43
CA PRO A 29 -1.36 5.26 11.45
C PRO A 29 -2.53 4.36 11.89
N GLY A 30 -3.34 4.85 12.84
CA GLY A 30 -4.46 4.11 13.41
C GLY A 30 -5.60 3.80 12.44
N TYR A 31 -5.74 4.54 11.33
CA TYR A 31 -6.85 4.30 10.39
C TYR A 31 -6.65 3.06 9.53
N THR A 32 -5.40 2.62 9.34
CA THR A 32 -5.08 1.48 8.46
C THR A 32 -5.70 0.17 8.93
N GLU A 33 -5.92 0.00 10.25
CA GLU A 33 -6.56 -1.18 10.81
C GLU A 33 -8.04 -1.27 10.45
N TYR A 34 -8.69 -0.14 10.16
CA TYR A 34 -10.11 -0.08 9.83
C TYR A 34 -10.41 -0.35 8.36
N LEU A 35 -9.38 -0.49 7.52
CA LEU A 35 -9.51 -0.69 6.08
C LEU A 35 -10.37 -1.91 5.74
N LEU A 36 -10.22 -2.99 6.50
CA LEU A 36 -10.96 -4.24 6.27
C LEU A 36 -12.44 -4.13 6.65
N TYR A 37 -12.78 -3.30 7.63
CA TYR A 37 -14.19 -3.03 7.96
C TYR A 37 -14.90 -2.27 6.84
N MET A 38 -14.19 -1.38 6.14
CA MET A 38 -14.77 -0.66 5.00
C MET A 38 -15.04 -1.58 3.81
N LEU A 39 -14.19 -2.60 3.60
CA LEU A 39 -14.43 -3.63 2.60
C LEU A 39 -15.62 -4.53 2.95
N ASP A 40 -15.86 -4.79 4.24
CA ASP A 40 -16.95 -5.66 4.70
C ASP A 40 -18.33 -5.07 4.36
N LEU A 41 -18.43 -3.76 4.16
CA LEU A 41 -19.65 -3.10 3.69
C LEU A 41 -20.13 -3.64 2.32
N TYR A 42 -19.21 -4.15 1.49
CA TYR A 42 -19.57 -4.83 0.24
C TYR A 42 -20.26 -6.18 0.49
N ASN A 43 -19.90 -6.89 1.57
CA ASN A 43 -20.56 -8.13 1.96
C ASN A 43 -22.01 -7.86 2.38
N ASP A 44 -22.23 -6.83 3.19
CA ASP A 44 -23.57 -6.39 3.60
C ASP A 44 -24.42 -5.95 2.39
N ALA A 45 -23.83 -5.18 1.48
CA ALA A 45 -24.50 -4.72 0.27
C ALA A 45 -24.90 -5.91 -0.63
N ALA A 46 -24.01 -6.88 -0.78
CA ALA A 46 -24.25 -8.09 -1.57
C ALA A 46 -25.34 -8.98 -0.94
N ASP A 47 -25.31 -9.17 0.38
CA ASP A 47 -26.36 -9.89 1.11
C ASP A 47 -27.73 -9.22 0.92
N CYS A 48 -27.78 -7.89 1.05
CA CYS A 48 -28.99 -7.12 0.82
C CYS A 48 -29.49 -7.26 -0.63
N ALA A 49 -28.60 -7.22 -1.62
CA ALA A 49 -28.96 -7.39 -3.03
C ALA A 49 -29.58 -8.76 -3.33
N LEU A 50 -29.00 -9.84 -2.77
CA LEU A 50 -29.43 -11.21 -3.01
C LEU A 50 -30.65 -11.62 -2.17
N ASN A 51 -30.62 -11.36 -0.86
CA ASN A 51 -31.60 -11.88 0.09
C ASN A 51 -32.79 -10.94 0.30
N ARG A 52 -32.57 -9.62 0.30
CA ARG A 52 -33.63 -8.62 0.52
C ARG A 52 -34.25 -8.14 -0.80
N PHE A 53 -33.44 -7.62 -1.72
CA PHE A 53 -33.95 -7.09 -2.99
C PHE A 53 -34.22 -8.18 -4.03
N ARG A 54 -33.51 -9.32 -3.95
CA ARG A 54 -33.60 -10.45 -4.89
C ARG A 54 -33.38 -10.02 -6.34
N ARG A 55 -32.40 -9.15 -6.56
CA ARG A 55 -32.05 -8.63 -7.89
C ARG A 55 -30.61 -8.97 -8.22
N ARG A 56 -30.44 -9.79 -9.26
CA ARG A 56 -29.13 -10.22 -9.74
C ARG A 56 -28.28 -9.06 -10.28
N PHE A 57 -28.90 -8.13 -11.03
CA PHE A 57 -28.16 -7.00 -11.59
C PHE A 57 -27.49 -6.12 -10.52
N LEU A 58 -28.13 -5.94 -9.35
CA LEU A 58 -27.54 -5.19 -8.23
C LEU A 58 -26.30 -5.90 -7.70
N TYR A 59 -26.35 -7.22 -7.57
CA TYR A 59 -25.19 -8.00 -7.15
C TYR A 59 -24.05 -7.93 -8.18
N GLU A 60 -24.36 -8.00 -9.47
CA GLU A 60 -23.36 -7.88 -10.54
C GLU A 60 -22.67 -6.52 -10.54
N GLU A 61 -23.41 -5.43 -10.30
CA GLU A 61 -22.83 -4.08 -10.13
C GLU A 61 -21.95 -3.98 -8.89
N ILE A 62 -22.40 -4.52 -7.74
CA ILE A 62 -21.63 -4.55 -6.49
C ILE A 62 -20.35 -5.36 -6.66
N GLU A 63 -20.41 -6.51 -7.32
CA GLU A 63 -19.26 -7.37 -7.59
C GLU A 63 -18.25 -6.67 -8.51
N ALA A 64 -18.72 -6.01 -9.57
CA ALA A 64 -17.87 -5.25 -10.47
C ALA A 64 -17.15 -4.09 -9.73
N GLU A 65 -17.88 -3.35 -8.90
CA GLU A 65 -17.33 -2.26 -8.10
C GLU A 65 -16.29 -2.77 -7.08
N ALA A 66 -16.64 -3.82 -6.32
CA ALA A 66 -15.76 -4.38 -5.31
C ALA A 66 -14.45 -4.91 -5.91
N ASN A 67 -14.48 -5.53 -7.09
CA ASN A 67 -13.26 -5.97 -7.78
C ASN A 67 -12.35 -4.79 -8.13
N LEU A 68 -12.91 -3.71 -8.70
CA LEU A 68 -12.14 -2.52 -9.06
C LEU A 68 -11.54 -1.84 -7.82
N VAL A 69 -12.34 -1.67 -6.77
CA VAL A 69 -11.91 -1.09 -5.49
C VAL A 69 -10.81 -1.93 -4.86
N PHE A 70 -10.95 -3.25 -4.87
CA PHE A 70 -9.96 -4.16 -4.32
C PHE A 70 -8.62 -4.08 -5.08
N ASP A 71 -8.64 -4.00 -6.41
CA ASP A 71 -7.42 -3.84 -7.20
C ASP A 71 -6.70 -2.51 -6.89
N GLN A 72 -7.46 -1.42 -6.76
CA GLN A 72 -6.91 -0.11 -6.40
C GLN A 72 -6.38 -0.07 -4.98
N LEU A 73 -7.09 -0.70 -4.04
CA LEU A 73 -6.68 -0.88 -2.66
C LEU A 73 -5.32 -1.56 -2.58
N VAL A 74 -5.20 -2.73 -3.19
CA VAL A 74 -3.96 -3.53 -3.17
C VAL A 74 -2.82 -2.74 -3.80
N TYR A 75 -3.06 -2.00 -4.88
CA TYR A 75 -2.07 -1.14 -5.50
C TYR A 75 -1.58 -0.01 -4.57
N LYS A 76 -2.50 0.82 -4.07
CA LYS A 76 -2.17 1.98 -3.21
C LYS A 76 -1.52 1.53 -1.90
N LEU A 77 -2.05 0.48 -1.28
CA LEU A 77 -1.52 -0.06 -0.04
C LEU A 77 -0.10 -0.61 -0.23
N SER A 78 0.13 -1.40 -1.28
CA SER A 78 1.47 -1.94 -1.56
C SER A 78 2.50 -0.83 -1.78
N ASP A 79 2.13 0.23 -2.51
CA ASP A 79 3.00 1.39 -2.75
C ASP A 79 3.27 2.17 -1.46
N LYS A 80 2.25 2.39 -0.62
CA LYS A 80 2.39 3.05 0.69
C LYS A 80 3.35 2.28 1.61
N ILE A 81 3.20 0.96 1.69
CA ILE A 81 4.07 0.08 2.48
C ILE A 81 5.50 0.13 1.95
N PHE A 82 5.68 -0.02 0.64
CA PHE A 82 7.00 0.00 0.01
C PHE A 82 7.73 1.34 0.24
N ARG A 83 7.03 2.46 0.05
CA ARG A 83 7.58 3.81 0.32
C ARG A 83 7.95 3.99 1.79
N HIS A 84 7.13 3.49 2.71
CA HIS A 84 7.41 3.57 4.13
C HIS A 84 8.71 2.84 4.50
N TYR A 85 8.86 1.57 4.12
CA TYR A 85 10.08 0.81 4.41
C TYR A 85 11.31 1.33 3.68
N LYS A 86 11.14 1.88 2.48
CA LYS A 86 12.23 2.56 1.76
C LYS A 86 12.72 3.80 2.50
N ARG A 87 11.80 4.64 3.02
CA ARG A 87 12.14 5.79 3.87
C ARG A 87 12.80 5.35 5.17
N TYR A 88 12.29 4.30 5.80
CA TYR A 88 12.84 3.72 7.02
C TYR A 88 14.28 3.24 6.82
N ALA A 89 14.55 2.43 5.79
CA ALA A 89 15.89 1.96 5.45
C ALA A 89 16.85 3.12 5.13
N SER A 90 16.39 4.11 4.38
CA SER A 90 17.17 5.32 4.07
C SER A 90 17.54 6.08 5.35
N SER A 91 16.60 6.16 6.30
CA SER A 91 16.79 6.84 7.57
C SER A 91 17.80 6.14 8.49
N ILE A 92 17.87 4.80 8.44
CA ILE A 92 18.86 3.99 9.18
C ILE A 92 20.26 4.15 8.58
N LEU A 93 20.37 4.17 7.25
CA LEU A 93 21.66 4.24 6.57
C LEU A 93 22.27 5.65 6.60
N LEU A 94 21.44 6.68 6.73
CA LEU A 94 21.90 8.07 6.81
C LEU A 94 22.76 8.29 8.07
N ASP A 95 23.95 8.85 7.88
CA ASP A 95 24.85 9.13 8.99
C ASP A 95 24.23 10.08 10.02
N LYS A 96 24.38 9.72 11.30
CA LYS A 96 23.81 10.46 12.44
C LYS A 96 24.44 11.83 12.59
N ARG A 97 25.75 11.97 12.31
CA ARG A 97 26.45 13.25 12.41
C ARG A 97 26.00 14.19 11.30
N PHE A 98 25.91 13.68 10.07
CA PHE A 98 25.35 14.44 8.95
C PHE A 98 23.93 14.93 9.24
N ARG A 99 23.04 14.08 9.78
CA ARG A 99 21.67 14.49 10.14
C ARG A 99 21.66 15.58 11.22
N ALA A 100 22.47 15.44 12.27
CA ALA A 100 22.54 16.43 13.34
C ALA A 100 23.06 17.79 12.83
N GLU A 101 23.99 17.78 11.88
CA GLU A 101 24.51 18.99 11.24
C GLU A 101 23.47 19.62 10.30
N ALA A 102 22.79 18.83 9.49
CA ALA A 102 21.73 19.30 8.59
C ALA A 102 20.54 19.92 9.35
N GLN A 103 20.22 19.39 10.53
CA GLN A 103 19.20 19.95 11.43
C GLN A 103 19.61 21.32 11.99
N ARG A 104 20.91 21.54 12.24
CA ARG A 104 21.43 22.82 12.75
C ARG A 104 21.59 23.88 11.66
N THR A 105 22.07 23.49 10.48
CA THR A 105 22.57 24.42 9.47
C THR A 105 21.59 24.66 8.32
N ALA A 106 20.78 23.66 7.95
CA ALA A 106 19.96 23.70 6.74
C ALA A 106 18.44 23.68 7.00
N SER A 107 17.99 23.86 8.25
CA SER A 107 16.58 23.70 8.64
C SER A 107 15.97 22.38 8.14
N TRP A 108 16.78 21.31 8.06
CA TRP A 108 16.30 19.98 7.69
C TRP A 108 15.42 19.45 8.84
N ARG A 109 14.12 19.34 8.61
CA ARG A 109 13.13 18.93 9.64
C ARG A 109 12.53 17.54 9.44
N GLU A 110 13.01 16.75 8.47
CA GLU A 110 12.45 15.40 8.26
C GLU A 110 12.61 14.55 9.53
N PRO A 111 11.49 14.17 10.18
CA PRO A 111 11.54 13.34 11.38
C PRO A 111 11.99 11.93 11.02
N TYR A 112 12.44 11.17 12.03
CA TYR A 112 12.57 9.73 11.83
C TYR A 112 11.20 9.16 11.47
N PRO A 113 11.12 8.29 10.43
CA PRO A 113 9.86 7.67 10.09
C PRO A 113 9.35 6.88 11.31
N PRO A 114 8.09 7.12 11.74
CA PRO A 114 7.55 6.45 12.91
C PRO A 114 7.50 4.94 12.66
N PRO A 115 7.72 4.09 13.69
CA PRO A 115 7.60 2.65 13.53
C PRO A 115 6.15 2.31 13.13
N ASN A 116 5.98 1.77 11.92
CA ASN A 116 4.65 1.40 11.42
C ASN A 116 4.23 0.05 12.02
N ARG A 117 3.63 0.11 13.21
CA ARG A 117 3.10 -1.07 13.92
C ARG A 117 1.84 -1.66 13.27
N TYR A 118 1.19 -0.90 12.39
CA TYR A 118 -0.19 -1.14 11.95
C TYR A 118 -0.25 -1.97 10.67
N THR A 119 0.82 -1.96 9.88
CA THR A 119 0.95 -2.84 8.71
C THR A 119 1.04 -4.31 9.12
N ALA A 120 1.56 -4.60 10.31
CA ALA A 120 1.70 -5.98 10.78
C ALA A 120 0.34 -6.67 10.95
N ALA A 121 -0.66 -6.00 11.51
CA ALA A 121 -2.00 -6.58 11.67
C ALA A 121 -2.65 -6.90 10.32
N LEU A 122 -2.53 -6.00 9.34
CA LEU A 122 -3.09 -6.20 8.01
C LEU A 122 -2.29 -7.22 7.20
N LEU A 123 -0.96 -7.21 7.28
CA LEU A 123 -0.09 -8.20 6.62
C LEU A 123 -0.21 -9.61 7.22
N ARG A 124 -0.72 -9.76 8.45
CA ARG A 124 -1.02 -11.07 9.03
C ARG A 124 -2.30 -11.70 8.48
N GLN A 125 -3.18 -10.92 7.87
CA GLN A 125 -4.46 -11.41 7.35
C GLN A 125 -4.23 -12.23 6.08
N ARG A 126 -4.39 -13.55 6.19
CA ARG A 126 -4.25 -14.50 5.06
C ARG A 126 -5.58 -14.87 4.41
N ASN A 127 -6.68 -14.64 5.11
CA ASN A 127 -8.01 -15.05 4.66
C ASN A 127 -9.03 -13.97 5.01
N ILE A 128 -9.25 -13.07 4.05
CA ILE A 128 -10.32 -12.08 4.12
C ILE A 128 -11.47 -12.59 3.26
N GLN A 129 -12.67 -12.63 3.85
CA GLN A 129 -13.88 -13.03 3.15
C GLN A 129 -14.48 -11.81 2.47
N LEU A 130 -14.53 -11.83 1.14
CA LEU A 130 -15.12 -10.76 0.34
C LEU A 130 -15.98 -11.38 -0.76
N LEU A 131 -17.28 -11.07 -0.74
CA LEU A 131 -18.30 -11.57 -1.66
C LEU A 131 -18.30 -13.11 -1.77
N GLY A 132 -18.08 -13.79 -0.65
CA GLY A 132 -17.98 -15.26 -0.57
C GLY A 132 -16.66 -15.86 -1.07
N ARG A 133 -15.69 -15.03 -1.45
CA ARG A 133 -14.35 -15.44 -1.85
C ARG A 133 -13.38 -15.27 -0.67
N SER A 134 -12.47 -16.21 -0.52
CA SER A 134 -11.33 -16.08 0.38
C SER A 134 -10.16 -15.43 -0.35
N VAL A 135 -9.70 -14.29 0.14
CA VAL A 135 -8.62 -13.53 -0.48
C VAL A 135 -7.42 -13.39 0.47
N ASP A 136 -6.26 -13.76 -0.04
CA ASP A 136 -4.97 -13.60 0.63
C ASP A 136 -4.32 -12.28 0.22
N ILE A 137 -4.57 -11.23 1.01
CA ILE A 137 -3.99 -9.90 0.78
C ILE A 137 -2.47 -9.92 0.96
N ASN A 138 -1.94 -10.71 1.89
CA ASN A 138 -0.51 -10.81 2.11
C ASN A 138 0.20 -11.27 0.83
N ARG A 139 -0.30 -12.33 0.20
CA ARG A 139 0.27 -12.84 -1.06
C ARG A 139 0.26 -11.78 -2.18
N LEU A 140 -0.84 -11.04 -2.31
CA LEU A 140 -0.98 -10.01 -3.34
C LEU A 140 -0.05 -8.82 -3.10
N ILE A 141 0.07 -8.37 -1.85
CA ILE A 141 1.01 -7.32 -1.48
C ILE A 141 2.44 -7.78 -1.77
N CYS A 142 2.81 -9.00 -1.36
CA CYS A 142 4.14 -9.55 -1.58
C CYS A 142 4.53 -9.59 -3.07
N GLN A 143 3.63 -10.04 -3.94
CA GLN A 143 3.87 -10.06 -5.38
C GLN A 143 4.16 -8.65 -5.94
N ARG A 144 3.38 -7.65 -5.50
CA ARG A 144 3.59 -6.26 -5.93
C ARG A 144 4.86 -5.65 -5.35
N MET A 145 5.15 -5.91 -4.08
CA MET A 145 6.39 -5.46 -3.44
C MET A 145 7.61 -6.03 -4.16
N THR A 146 7.62 -7.34 -4.44
CA THR A 146 8.69 -7.99 -5.21
C THR A 146 8.91 -7.30 -6.54
N LYS A 147 7.85 -6.98 -7.29
CA LYS A 147 7.95 -6.24 -8.55
C LYS A 147 8.52 -4.82 -8.36
N ALA A 148 8.14 -4.12 -7.30
CA ALA A 148 8.65 -2.78 -6.98
C ALA A 148 10.15 -2.80 -6.61
N ILE A 149 10.61 -3.86 -5.97
CA ILE A 149 12.02 -4.09 -5.64
C ILE A 149 12.84 -4.32 -6.90
N TYR A 150 12.41 -5.24 -7.78
CA TYR A 150 13.09 -5.48 -9.05
C TYR A 150 13.21 -4.19 -9.88
N LYS A 151 12.10 -3.44 -10.00
CA LYS A 151 12.11 -2.14 -10.66
C LYS A 151 13.07 -1.14 -10.01
N SER A 152 13.18 -1.14 -8.69
CA SER A 152 14.11 -0.25 -7.98
C SER A 152 15.58 -0.62 -8.23
N ILE A 153 15.89 -1.92 -8.35
CA ILE A 153 17.22 -2.41 -8.72
C ILE A 153 17.56 -2.04 -10.16
N GLU A 154 16.63 -2.22 -11.10
CA GLU A 154 16.81 -1.80 -12.50
C GLU A 154 17.10 -0.31 -12.61
N VAL A 155 16.36 0.52 -11.86
CA VAL A 155 16.62 1.97 -11.80
C VAL A 155 18.01 2.27 -11.21
N ALA A 156 18.46 1.52 -10.20
CA ALA A 156 19.80 1.66 -9.65
C ALA A 156 20.89 1.37 -10.69
N ILE A 157 20.72 0.26 -11.43
CA ILE A 157 21.65 -0.19 -12.47
C ILE A 157 21.67 0.80 -13.64
N SER A 158 20.51 1.23 -14.11
CA SER A 158 20.39 2.23 -15.18
C SER A 158 21.05 3.57 -14.81
N ARG A 159 20.89 4.01 -13.55
CA ARG A 159 21.59 5.19 -13.03
C ARG A 159 23.11 5.00 -12.99
N PHE A 160 23.58 3.81 -12.63
CA PHE A 160 25.01 3.51 -12.69
C PHE A 160 25.56 3.57 -14.11
N HIS A 161 24.88 2.95 -15.08
CA HIS A 161 25.31 2.95 -16.49
C HIS A 161 25.33 4.34 -17.13
N SER A 162 24.52 5.27 -16.64
CA SER A 162 24.48 6.66 -17.12
C SER A 162 25.42 7.61 -16.36
N SER A 163 26.14 7.11 -15.34
CA SER A 163 27.06 7.90 -14.53
C SER A 163 28.52 7.52 -14.80
N ASP A 164 29.44 8.43 -14.52
CA ASP A 164 30.88 8.14 -14.55
C ASP A 164 31.29 7.15 -13.45
N ILE A 165 32.53 6.67 -13.50
CA ILE A 165 33.07 5.66 -12.55
C ILE A 165 32.98 6.08 -11.06
N THR A 166 32.95 7.39 -10.79
CA THR A 166 32.73 7.96 -9.45
C THR A 166 31.32 7.70 -8.91
N GLY A 167 30.35 7.42 -9.79
CA GLY A 167 28.98 7.07 -9.46
C GLY A 167 28.83 5.70 -8.80
N ILE A 168 29.89 4.87 -8.77
CA ILE A 168 29.84 3.53 -8.16
C ILE A 168 29.48 3.59 -6.67
N ILE A 169 29.96 4.60 -5.94
CA ILE A 169 29.69 4.78 -4.50
C ILE A 169 28.21 5.09 -4.27
N VAL A 170 27.63 5.98 -5.10
CA VAL A 170 26.21 6.35 -5.02
C VAL A 170 25.32 5.17 -5.37
N SER A 171 25.67 4.43 -6.42
CA SER A 171 24.93 3.24 -6.85
C SER A 171 24.98 2.11 -5.83
N LEU A 172 26.14 1.84 -5.23
CA LEU A 172 26.27 0.87 -4.13
C LEU A 172 25.44 1.29 -2.92
N THR A 173 25.47 2.57 -2.54
CA THR A 173 24.66 3.08 -1.43
C THR A 173 23.17 2.92 -1.71
N PHE A 174 22.72 3.19 -2.93
CA PHE A 174 21.32 3.04 -3.34
C PHE A 174 20.88 1.56 -3.36
N ILE A 175 21.74 0.66 -3.83
CA ILE A 175 21.50 -0.79 -3.79
C ILE A 175 21.42 -1.27 -2.33
N ILE A 176 22.30 -0.80 -1.45
CA ILE A 176 22.28 -1.13 -0.01
C ILE A 176 20.97 -0.65 0.63
N ILE A 177 20.48 0.55 0.30
CA ILE A 177 19.17 1.04 0.78
C ILE A 177 18.05 0.11 0.34
N ILE A 178 18.05 -0.33 -0.92
CA ILE A 178 17.04 -1.26 -1.46
C ILE A 178 17.12 -2.61 -0.76
N VAL A 179 18.33 -3.14 -0.54
CA VAL A 179 18.55 -4.42 0.14
C VAL A 179 18.13 -4.35 1.61
N ILE A 180 18.39 -3.24 2.31
CA ILE A 180 17.95 -3.05 3.71
C ILE A 180 16.43 -2.86 3.78
N ALA A 181 15.82 -2.16 2.81
CA ALA A 181 14.37 -2.04 2.72
C ALA A 181 13.72 -3.40 2.46
N PHE A 182 14.33 -4.21 1.58
CA PHE A 182 13.93 -5.57 1.29
C PHE A 182 14.06 -6.47 2.52
N CYS A 183 15.24 -6.49 3.16
CA CYS A 183 15.47 -7.27 4.37
C CYS A 183 14.46 -6.89 5.45
N ASN A 184 14.21 -5.61 5.75
CA ASN A 184 13.23 -5.24 6.78
C ASN A 184 11.79 -5.63 6.42
N THR A 185 11.44 -5.59 5.13
CA THR A 185 10.12 -6.05 4.65
C THR A 185 9.97 -7.56 4.79
N VAL A 186 11.00 -8.31 4.37
CA VAL A 186 11.05 -9.78 4.42
C VAL A 186 11.23 -10.30 5.84
N LEU A 187 11.95 -9.58 6.71
CA LEU A 187 12.11 -9.90 8.12
C LEU A 187 10.78 -9.72 8.87
N LEU A 188 9.97 -8.71 8.52
CA LEU A 188 8.60 -8.63 9.02
C LEU A 188 7.76 -9.84 8.58
N HIS A 189 7.95 -10.30 7.34
CA HIS A 189 7.28 -11.50 6.83
C HIS A 189 7.72 -12.79 7.56
N LEU A 190 9.00 -12.92 7.93
CA LEU A 190 9.57 -14.07 8.63
C LEU A 190 9.30 -14.08 10.13
N ILE A 191 9.25 -12.91 10.79
CA ILE A 191 8.95 -12.79 12.23
C ILE A 191 7.44 -12.94 12.49
N MET A 192 6.60 -12.80 11.46
CA MET A 192 5.14 -12.98 11.56
C MET A 192 4.65 -14.41 11.24
N ASN A 193 5.58 -15.36 11.02
CA ASN A 193 5.32 -16.80 11.03
C ASN A 193 5.54 -17.38 12.42
#